data_AF-A0A075MQS7-F1
#
_entry.id   AF-A0A075MQS7-F1
#
_cell.length_a   1.000
_cell.length_b   1.000
_cell.length_c   1.000
_cell.angle_alpha   90.00
_cell.angle_beta   90.00
_cell.angle_gamma   90.00
#
_symmetry.space_group_name_H-M   'P 1'
#
loop_
_entity.id
_entity.type
_entity.pdbx_description
1 polymer ?
#
loop_
_entity_poly.entity_id
_entity_poly.type
_entity_poly.pdbx_seq_one_letter_code
_entity_poly.pdbx_strand_id
1 'polypeptide(L)'
;MGHRKYSAPRRGSIAFRPRARARSLEARVRTWPEIAGEKSSLLGFAGFKAGSIHVLTIDDREKTPNFGKQLLNAATVIATPPMKIIGARAYKTDLYGQHAIFDVYAKDLPKEMSRRVDIKQADDAMAKAEAKVAQASSVMAIAAVSPSAVGISQKKPFVFELAVSGKDAKAQFEYVKSILGKEMKASDIFQNGQNIDVFGITRGKGVEGPITRFGVKRKQHKSRKSVRAVGTLGPISPAVVMYTVARQGQRGFHQRTEYNKRILIMSNTEKDGQQQSSINPTGGFKHFGLVKGDYIVVRGSVPGVPKRLIKMRHPIRNLPKKVQEPKVLEVVVQ
;
A
#
# COMPACT_ATOMS: atom_id res chain seq x y z
N MET A 1 -16.77 -5.83 -45.13
CA MET A 1 -15.98 -6.38 -43.99
C MET A 1 -16.94 -6.77 -42.89
N GLY A 2 -17.14 -8.08 -42.67
CA GLY A 2 -18.07 -8.61 -41.66
C GLY A 2 -17.41 -8.90 -40.31
N HIS A 3 -17.84 -9.98 -39.65
CA HIS A 3 -17.29 -10.43 -38.39
C HIS A 3 -15.76 -10.63 -38.43
N ARG A 4 -15.12 -10.50 -37.26
CA ARG A 4 -13.66 -10.63 -37.13
C ARG A 4 -13.21 -12.04 -37.54
N LYS A 5 -12.34 -12.14 -38.55
CA LYS A 5 -11.84 -13.43 -39.09
C LYS A 5 -11.13 -14.32 -38.06
N TYR A 6 -10.35 -13.74 -37.15
CA TYR A 6 -9.59 -14.48 -36.13
C TYR A 6 -9.94 -14.00 -34.73
N SER A 7 -10.23 -14.93 -33.82
CA SER A 7 -10.43 -14.63 -32.41
C SER A 7 -9.14 -14.08 -31.79
N ALA A 8 -9.26 -13.15 -30.84
CA ALA A 8 -8.14 -12.78 -29.99
C ALA A 8 -8.65 -12.14 -28.69
N PRO A 9 -7.87 -12.22 -27.61
CA PRO A 9 -8.23 -11.60 -26.35
C PRO A 9 -8.32 -10.08 -26.48
N ARG A 10 -9.12 -9.51 -25.59
CA ARG A 10 -9.26 -8.08 -25.43
C ARG A 10 -7.93 -7.44 -24.99
N ARG A 11 -7.62 -6.25 -25.53
CA ARG A 11 -6.46 -5.46 -25.11
C ARG A 11 -6.80 -4.53 -23.94
N GLY A 12 -6.24 -4.86 -22.77
CA GLY A 12 -6.41 -4.13 -21.53
C GLY A 12 -7.71 -4.45 -20.77
N SER A 13 -7.58 -4.59 -19.46
CA SER A 13 -8.71 -4.86 -18.57
C SER A 13 -9.64 -3.64 -18.44
N ILE A 14 -10.96 -3.93 -18.41
CA ILE A 14 -12.05 -2.97 -18.19
C ILE A 14 -12.18 -2.63 -16.71
N ALA A 15 -11.89 -3.58 -15.81
CA ALA A 15 -12.03 -3.42 -14.36
C ALA A 15 -11.22 -2.24 -13.78
N PHE A 16 -10.17 -1.80 -14.48
CA PHE A 16 -9.32 -0.68 -14.07
C PHE A 16 -9.70 0.65 -14.73
N ARG A 17 -10.93 0.79 -15.22
CA ARG A 17 -11.50 2.05 -15.68
C ARG A 17 -12.18 2.79 -14.50
N PRO A 18 -12.20 4.13 -14.50
CA PRO A 18 -11.51 5.03 -15.43
C PRO A 18 -9.98 5.01 -15.22
N ARG A 19 -9.22 5.10 -16.31
CA ARG A 19 -7.75 5.22 -16.26
C ARG A 19 -7.34 6.68 -16.16
N ALA A 20 -7.50 7.25 -14.97
CA ALA A 20 -7.21 8.64 -14.64
C ALA A 20 -6.13 8.78 -13.56
N ARG A 21 -5.58 9.99 -13.41
CA ARG A 21 -4.64 10.30 -12.32
C ARG A 21 -5.34 10.13 -10.96
N ALA A 22 -4.66 9.53 -10.00
CA ALA A 22 -5.09 9.52 -8.62
C ALA A 22 -5.18 10.97 -8.10
N ARG A 23 -6.21 11.25 -7.30
CA ARG A 23 -6.45 12.59 -6.75
C ARG A 23 -5.44 12.98 -5.64
N SER A 24 -4.88 11.98 -4.96
CA SER A 24 -3.92 12.15 -3.88
C SER A 24 -2.67 11.31 -4.13
N LEU A 25 -1.56 11.70 -3.48
CA LEU A 25 -0.32 10.92 -3.39
C LEU A 25 -0.46 9.71 -2.46
N GLU A 26 -1.45 9.76 -1.58
CA GLU A 26 -1.80 8.72 -0.62
C GLU A 26 -2.78 7.72 -1.22
N ALA A 27 -2.49 6.43 -1.08
CA ALA A 27 -3.43 5.39 -1.48
C ALA A 27 -4.54 5.23 -0.43
N ARG A 28 -5.80 5.25 -0.86
CA ARG A 28 -6.95 5.03 0.02
C ARG A 28 -7.19 3.53 0.23
N VAL A 29 -7.15 3.07 1.47
CA VAL A 29 -7.61 1.72 1.83
C VAL A 29 -9.13 1.78 1.94
N ARG A 30 -9.85 0.97 1.14
CA ARG A 30 -11.33 1.01 1.06
C ARG A 30 -12.00 -0.08 1.88
N THR A 31 -11.27 -1.13 2.18
CA THR A 31 -11.78 -2.33 2.84
C THR A 31 -10.71 -2.76 3.82
N TRP A 32 -11.10 -3.30 4.95
CA TRP A 32 -10.19 -3.86 5.93
C TRP A 32 -10.55 -5.32 6.15
N PRO A 33 -9.57 -6.20 6.44
CA PRO A 33 -9.87 -7.59 6.76
C PRO A 33 -10.55 -7.67 8.12
N GLU A 34 -11.52 -8.56 8.25
CA GLU A 34 -12.11 -8.92 9.53
C GLU A 34 -11.24 -10.00 10.17
N ILE A 35 -10.46 -9.61 11.18
CA ILE A 35 -9.61 -10.54 11.94
C ILE A 35 -10.22 -10.64 13.33
N ALA A 36 -10.95 -11.72 13.58
CA ALA A 36 -11.44 -12.07 14.90
C ALA A 36 -10.30 -12.68 15.70
N GLY A 37 -9.45 -11.82 16.29
CA GLY A 37 -8.45 -12.21 17.27
C GLY A 37 -8.94 -11.89 18.68
N GLU A 38 -8.46 -12.62 19.69
CA GLU A 38 -8.70 -12.27 21.10
C GLU A 38 -8.01 -10.95 21.49
N LYS A 39 -6.88 -10.64 20.83
CA LYS A 39 -6.12 -9.41 21.06
C LYS A 39 -6.43 -8.39 19.98
N SER A 40 -6.83 -7.19 20.40
CA SER A 40 -6.96 -6.04 19.51
C SER A 40 -5.59 -5.61 18.99
N SER A 41 -5.52 -5.33 17.69
CA SER A 41 -4.29 -4.91 17.00
C SER A 41 -4.61 -3.96 15.85
N LEU A 42 -3.65 -3.13 15.46
CA LEU A 42 -3.78 -2.35 14.23
C LEU A 42 -3.71 -3.28 13.01
N LEU A 43 -4.50 -3.00 11.98
CA LEU A 43 -4.58 -3.84 10.78
C LEU A 43 -3.71 -3.37 9.61
N GLY A 44 -2.97 -2.27 9.78
CA GLY A 44 -2.11 -1.77 8.73
C GLY A 44 -1.03 -0.84 9.22
N PHE A 45 -0.07 -0.60 8.33
CA PHE A 45 1.09 0.25 8.56
C PHE A 45 1.36 1.08 7.30
N ALA A 46 2.26 2.06 7.37
CA ALA A 46 2.74 2.76 6.18
C ALA A 46 4.25 2.99 6.22
N GLY A 47 4.86 2.93 5.05
CA GLY A 47 6.28 3.19 4.88
C GLY A 47 6.58 3.88 3.56
N PHE A 48 7.86 4.08 3.27
CA PHE A 48 8.33 4.74 2.07
C PHE A 48 9.18 3.80 1.24
N LYS A 49 8.90 3.73 -0.06
CA LYS A 49 9.67 2.89 -0.98
C LYS A 49 11.12 3.38 -1.03
N ALA A 50 12.08 2.54 -0.64
CA ALA A 50 13.50 2.87 -0.73
C ALA A 50 14.05 2.46 -2.10
N GLY A 51 14.08 1.15 -2.36
CA GLY A 51 14.66 0.58 -3.56
C GLY A 51 14.28 -0.87 -3.76
N SER A 52 14.90 -1.51 -4.74
CA SER A 52 14.74 -2.94 -5.00
C SER A 52 16.09 -3.64 -4.87
N ILE A 53 16.06 -4.86 -4.37
CA ILE A 53 17.24 -5.70 -4.12
C ILE A 53 16.90 -7.15 -4.50
N HIS A 54 17.88 -8.04 -4.40
CA HIS A 54 17.65 -9.47 -4.48
C HIS A 54 17.92 -10.11 -3.11
N VAL A 55 17.12 -11.11 -2.74
CA VAL A 55 17.27 -11.85 -1.49
C VAL A 55 17.27 -13.34 -1.81
N LEU A 56 18.31 -14.04 -1.40
CA LEU A 56 18.42 -15.49 -1.53
C LEU A 56 17.75 -16.14 -0.33
N THR A 57 16.73 -16.96 -0.57
CA THR A 57 15.99 -17.67 0.48
C THR A 57 15.87 -19.15 0.15
N ILE A 58 15.62 -20.01 1.13
CA ILE A 58 15.20 -21.39 0.86
C ILE A 58 13.69 -21.42 0.59
N ASP A 59 13.24 -22.12 -0.45
CA ASP A 59 11.80 -22.29 -0.72
C ASP A 59 11.20 -23.28 0.29
N ASP A 60 10.23 -22.81 1.05
CA ASP A 60 9.57 -23.52 2.16
C ASP A 60 8.20 -24.10 1.77
N ARG A 61 7.83 -24.03 0.48
CA ARG A 61 6.56 -24.56 -0.01
C ARG A 61 6.67 -26.05 -0.32
N GLU A 62 6.21 -26.88 0.61
CA GLU A 62 6.31 -28.35 0.59
C GLU A 62 5.95 -29.02 -0.75
N LYS A 63 4.88 -28.58 -1.41
CA LYS A 63 4.37 -29.19 -2.65
C LYS A 63 4.87 -28.53 -3.93
N THR A 64 6.10 -28.00 -3.91
CA THR A 64 6.73 -27.39 -5.09
C THR A 64 8.02 -28.10 -5.47
N PRO A 65 8.38 -28.19 -6.76
CA PRO A 65 9.64 -28.82 -7.20
C PRO A 65 10.91 -28.18 -6.63
N ASN A 66 10.77 -26.98 -6.07
CA ASN A 66 11.85 -26.18 -5.49
C ASN A 66 11.92 -26.25 -3.98
N PHE A 67 11.05 -27.01 -3.31
CA PHE A 67 11.06 -27.16 -1.86
C PHE A 67 12.47 -27.54 -1.35
N GLY A 68 12.97 -26.82 -0.36
CA GLY A 68 14.30 -26.99 0.20
C GLY A 68 15.45 -26.47 -0.66
N LYS A 69 15.20 -25.99 -1.89
CA LYS A 69 16.23 -25.40 -2.76
C LYS A 69 16.35 -23.89 -2.54
N GLN A 70 17.52 -23.37 -2.88
CA GLN A 70 17.78 -21.93 -2.87
C GLN A 70 16.98 -21.23 -3.97
N LEU A 71 16.37 -20.10 -3.64
CA LEU A 71 15.53 -19.31 -4.52
C LEU A 71 15.94 -17.83 -4.42
N LEU A 72 16.38 -17.27 -5.54
CA LEU A 72 16.69 -15.85 -5.63
C LEU A 72 15.40 -15.06 -5.87
N ASN A 73 14.96 -14.30 -4.88
CA ASN A 73 13.79 -13.45 -4.96
C ASN A 73 14.18 -12.02 -5.29
N ALA A 74 13.62 -11.46 -6.36
CA ALA A 74 13.54 -10.00 -6.47
C ALA A 74 12.68 -9.47 -5.33
N ALA A 75 13.12 -8.41 -4.65
CA ALA A 75 12.46 -7.84 -3.49
C ALA A 75 12.49 -6.31 -3.51
N THR A 76 11.62 -5.69 -2.72
CA THR A 76 11.56 -4.23 -2.55
C THR A 76 11.75 -3.89 -1.08
N VAL A 77 12.66 -2.96 -0.81
CA VAL A 77 12.91 -2.39 0.52
C VAL A 77 11.95 -1.22 0.74
N ILE A 78 11.24 -1.27 1.85
CA ILE A 78 10.33 -0.23 2.32
C ILE A 78 10.86 0.22 3.68
N ALA A 79 11.29 1.48 3.77
CA ALA A 79 11.65 2.07 5.05
C ALA A 79 10.37 2.38 5.84
N THR A 80 10.31 1.92 7.08
CA THR A 80 9.11 1.97 7.92
C THR A 80 9.41 2.74 9.20
N PRO A 81 9.42 4.09 9.16
CA PRO A 81 9.59 4.87 10.38
C PRO A 81 8.43 4.56 11.34
N PRO A 82 8.63 4.67 12.67
CA PRO A 82 7.55 4.55 13.63
C PRO A 82 6.41 5.52 13.28
N MET A 83 5.17 5.03 13.37
CA MET A 83 3.99 5.87 13.14
C MET A 83 3.41 6.32 14.48
N LYS A 84 3.00 7.58 14.59
CA LYS A 84 2.38 8.10 15.81
C LYS A 84 0.87 7.99 15.70
N ILE A 85 0.22 7.39 16.70
CA ILE A 85 -1.25 7.34 16.77
C ILE A 85 -1.73 8.66 17.36
N ILE A 86 -2.39 9.46 16.53
CA ILE A 86 -2.80 10.82 16.89
C ILE A 86 -4.25 10.92 17.31
N GLY A 87 -5.08 9.90 17.04
CA GLY A 87 -6.50 9.96 17.35
C GLY A 87 -7.27 8.67 17.08
N ALA A 88 -8.58 8.74 17.30
CA ALA A 88 -9.56 7.72 17.04
C ALA A 88 -10.76 8.33 16.32
N ARG A 89 -11.33 7.60 15.37
CA ARG A 89 -12.59 7.93 14.67
C ARG A 89 -13.54 6.76 14.81
N ALA A 90 -14.76 7.02 15.26
CA ALA A 90 -15.81 6.00 15.36
C ALA A 90 -16.83 6.16 14.24
N TYR A 91 -17.29 5.04 13.68
CA TYR A 91 -18.29 4.98 12.62
C TYR A 91 -19.53 4.22 13.08
N LYS A 92 -20.71 4.75 12.74
CA LYS A 92 -22.00 4.05 12.79
C LYS A 92 -22.36 3.57 11.39
N THR A 93 -22.77 2.32 11.26
CA THR A 93 -23.32 1.80 10.01
C THR A 93 -24.83 2.00 9.99
N ASP A 94 -25.35 2.57 8.91
CA ASP A 94 -26.78 2.65 8.61
C ASP A 94 -27.07 2.08 7.21
N LEU A 95 -28.30 2.26 6.72
CA LEU A 95 -28.73 1.83 5.39
C LEU A 95 -27.99 2.54 4.24
N TYR A 96 -27.44 3.73 4.48
CA TYR A 96 -26.79 4.58 3.49
C TYR A 96 -25.26 4.48 3.53
N GLY A 97 -24.69 3.88 4.57
CA GLY A 97 -23.27 3.54 4.67
C GLY A 97 -22.71 3.73 6.06
N GLN A 98 -21.45 4.16 6.13
CA GLN A 98 -20.75 4.42 7.38
C GLN A 98 -20.66 5.92 7.64
N HIS A 99 -21.16 6.37 8.79
CA HIS A 99 -21.20 7.76 9.21
C HIS A 99 -20.30 7.97 10.43
N ALA A 100 -19.44 8.97 10.39
CA ALA A 100 -18.55 9.29 11.51
C ALA A 100 -19.38 9.88 12.67
N ILE A 101 -19.22 9.31 13.87
CA ILE A 101 -19.93 9.73 15.09
C ILE A 101 -19.12 10.79 15.83
N PHE A 102 -17.82 10.55 15.98
CA PHE A 102 -16.89 11.44 16.65
C PHE A 102 -15.46 11.22 16.17
N ASP A 103 -14.66 12.27 16.35
CA ASP A 103 -13.21 12.26 16.23
C ASP A 103 -12.61 12.69 17.55
N VAL A 104 -11.64 11.94 18.05
CA VAL A 104 -10.84 12.33 19.21
C VAL A 104 -9.37 12.25 18.88
N TYR A 105 -8.61 13.27 19.27
CA TYR A 105 -7.18 13.35 19.09
C TYR A 105 -6.45 13.41 20.43
N ALA A 106 -5.17 13.04 20.40
CA ALA A 106 -4.26 13.21 21.52
C ALA A 106 -4.02 14.70 21.78
N LYS A 107 -3.78 15.07 23.04
CA LYS A 107 -3.39 16.44 23.41
C LYS A 107 -2.01 16.79 22.82
N ASP A 108 -1.06 15.85 22.92
CA ASP A 108 0.30 16.01 22.41
C ASP A 108 0.45 15.50 20.97
N LEU A 109 0.09 16.36 20.02
CA LEU A 109 0.30 16.12 18.59
C LEU A 109 1.76 16.36 18.19
N PRO A 110 2.31 15.58 17.24
CA PRO A 110 3.65 15.85 16.71
C PRO A 110 3.73 17.24 16.07
N LYS A 111 4.85 17.96 16.26
CA LYS A 111 5.05 19.35 15.84
C LYS A 111 4.79 19.55 14.33
N GLU A 112 5.08 18.54 13.52
CA GLU A 112 4.87 18.57 12.07
C GLU A 112 3.38 18.62 11.66
N MET A 113 2.45 18.26 12.56
CA MET A 113 1.01 18.28 12.30
C MET A 113 0.49 19.68 12.00
N SER A 114 1.07 20.71 12.61
CA SER A 114 0.78 22.13 12.34
C SER A 114 0.88 22.48 10.84
N ARG A 115 1.71 21.76 10.06
CA ARG A 115 1.85 21.95 8.61
C ARG A 115 0.69 21.37 7.80
N ARG A 116 -0.15 20.55 8.41
CA ARG A 116 -1.29 19.90 7.76
C ARG A 116 -2.62 20.45 8.28
N VAL A 117 -2.84 20.39 9.59
CA VAL A 117 -4.03 20.92 10.26
C VAL A 117 -3.62 21.28 11.70
N ASP A 118 -4.05 22.45 12.17
CA ASP A 118 -3.98 22.79 13.60
C ASP A 118 -5.23 22.23 14.30
N ILE A 119 -5.03 21.22 15.15
CA ILE A 119 -6.11 20.52 15.85
C ILE A 119 -5.94 20.80 17.34
N LYS A 120 -6.94 21.47 17.93
CA LYS A 120 -7.02 21.71 19.38
C LYS A 120 -8.13 20.84 19.96
N GLN A 121 -7.77 19.92 20.84
CA GLN A 121 -8.70 19.04 21.53
C GLN A 121 -9.15 19.70 22.85
N ALA A 122 -10.46 19.71 23.13
CA ALA A 122 -10.97 20.06 24.46
C ALA A 122 -10.69 18.94 25.47
N ASP A 123 -10.51 19.28 26.74
CA ASP A 123 -10.16 18.32 27.79
C ASP A 123 -11.21 17.21 27.97
N ASP A 124 -12.50 17.55 27.84
CA ASP A 124 -13.62 16.60 28.02
C ASP A 124 -13.88 15.71 26.80
N ALA A 125 -13.13 15.87 25.71
CA ALA A 125 -13.47 15.22 24.45
C ALA A 125 -13.37 13.69 24.51
N MET A 126 -12.45 13.14 25.31
CA MET A 126 -12.34 11.70 25.54
C MET A 126 -13.57 11.14 26.25
N ALA A 127 -14.05 11.82 27.30
CA ALA A 127 -15.25 11.41 28.04
C ALA A 127 -16.51 11.47 27.17
N LYS A 128 -16.65 12.53 26.35
CA LYS A 128 -17.75 12.67 25.37
C LYS A 128 -17.73 11.56 24.31
N ALA A 129 -16.55 11.11 23.90
CA ALA A 129 -16.43 10.01 22.96
C ALA A 129 -16.83 8.68 23.60
N GLU A 130 -16.35 8.38 24.82
CA GLU A 130 -16.69 7.16 25.55
C GLU A 130 -18.21 6.95 25.67
N ALA A 131 -18.95 8.02 25.98
CA ALA A 131 -20.42 7.98 26.04
C ALA A 131 -21.07 7.59 24.70
N LYS A 132 -20.44 7.88 23.56
CA LYS A 132 -20.96 7.60 22.22
C LYS A 132 -20.45 6.29 21.61
N VAL A 133 -19.46 5.63 22.22
CA VAL A 133 -18.86 4.38 21.70
C VAL A 133 -19.91 3.27 21.57
N ALA A 134 -20.90 3.22 22.45
CA ALA A 134 -21.97 2.21 22.39
C ALA A 134 -22.80 2.28 21.09
N GLN A 135 -22.82 3.42 20.41
CA GLN A 135 -23.52 3.61 19.14
C GLN A 135 -22.65 3.26 17.92
N ALA A 136 -21.36 2.98 18.13
CA ALA A 136 -20.39 2.74 17.08
C ALA A 136 -20.42 1.28 16.61
N SER A 137 -20.38 1.11 15.30
CA SER A 137 -20.20 -0.19 14.64
C SER A 137 -18.72 -0.54 14.45
N SER A 138 -17.86 0.46 14.26
CA SER A 138 -16.41 0.26 14.13
C SER A 138 -15.62 1.48 14.59
N VAL A 139 -14.40 1.24 15.08
CA VAL A 139 -13.46 2.28 15.48
C VAL A 139 -12.17 2.15 14.68
N MET A 140 -11.70 3.27 14.14
CA MET A 140 -10.43 3.36 13.41
C MET A 140 -9.46 4.25 14.19
N ALA A 141 -8.19 3.87 14.19
CA ALA A 141 -7.10 4.72 14.68
C ALA A 141 -6.70 5.72 13.59
N ILE A 142 -6.46 6.97 13.97
CA ILE A 142 -5.88 7.99 13.10
C ILE A 142 -4.38 7.98 13.34
N ALA A 143 -3.61 7.59 12.33
CA ALA A 143 -2.16 7.51 12.39
C ALA A 143 -1.51 8.60 11.55
N ALA A 144 -0.36 9.09 12.02
CA ALA A 144 0.49 10.04 11.32
C ALA A 144 1.89 9.45 11.10
N VAL A 145 2.40 9.61 9.88
CA VAL A 145 3.78 9.25 9.52
C VAL A 145 4.49 10.41 8.83
N SER A 146 5.65 10.78 9.35
CA SER A 146 6.45 11.90 8.86
C SER A 146 7.50 11.41 7.86
N PRO A 147 7.53 11.92 6.61
CA PRO A 147 8.56 11.52 5.64
C PRO A 147 9.97 11.95 6.05
N SER A 148 10.10 13.02 6.83
CA SER A 148 11.37 13.50 7.39
C SER A 148 12.06 12.47 8.29
N ALA A 149 11.29 11.61 8.96
CA ALA A 149 11.83 10.53 9.81
C ALA A 149 12.69 9.53 9.02
N VAL A 150 12.51 9.47 7.70
CA VAL A 150 13.25 8.60 6.77
C VAL A 150 14.30 9.39 5.97
N GLY A 151 14.53 10.66 6.29
CA GLY A 151 15.45 11.52 5.55
C GLY A 151 14.89 12.06 4.22
N ILE A 152 13.57 12.02 4.01
CA ILE A 152 12.92 12.69 2.87
C ILE A 152 12.74 14.17 3.20
N SER A 153 12.99 15.08 2.25
CA SER A 153 12.89 16.53 2.45
C SER A 153 11.49 17.03 2.83
N GLN A 154 10.45 16.24 2.58
CA GLN A 154 9.06 16.59 2.90
C GLN A 154 8.81 16.52 4.42
N LYS A 155 8.57 17.67 5.03
CA LYS A 155 8.22 17.79 6.47
C LYS A 155 6.72 17.62 6.77
N LYS A 156 5.85 17.67 5.76
CA LYS A 156 4.39 17.55 5.94
C LYS A 156 4.02 16.07 6.15
N PRO A 157 3.36 15.70 7.26
CA PRO A 157 3.05 14.31 7.57
C PRO A 157 1.89 13.77 6.73
N PHE A 158 1.92 12.45 6.50
CA PHE A 158 0.78 11.70 5.98
C PHE A 158 -0.08 11.22 7.14
N VAL A 159 -1.36 11.55 7.11
CA VAL A 159 -2.36 11.25 8.13
C VAL A 159 -3.45 10.44 7.47
N PHE A 160 -3.77 9.29 8.06
CA PHE A 160 -4.75 8.37 7.54
C PHE A 160 -5.35 7.49 8.64
N GLU A 161 -6.50 6.93 8.33
CA GLU A 161 -7.19 5.97 9.18
C GLU A 161 -6.61 4.56 8.99
N LEU A 162 -6.51 3.84 10.10
CA LEU A 162 -6.17 2.43 10.20
C LEU A 162 -7.30 1.72 10.93
N ALA A 163 -7.78 0.62 10.36
CA ALA A 163 -8.72 -0.22 11.10
C ALA A 163 -8.01 -0.93 12.26
N VAL A 164 -8.78 -1.18 13.30
CA VAL A 164 -8.37 -1.86 14.52
C VAL A 164 -9.14 -3.18 14.57
N SER A 165 -8.43 -4.29 14.77
CA SER A 165 -9.06 -5.57 15.06
C SER A 165 -9.58 -5.57 16.49
N GLY A 166 -10.68 -6.29 16.73
CA GLY A 166 -11.27 -6.40 18.06
C GLY A 166 -12.68 -6.98 17.96
N LYS A 167 -13.13 -7.63 19.06
CA LYS A 167 -14.45 -8.27 19.12
C LYS A 167 -15.59 -7.26 18.94
N ASP A 168 -15.53 -6.16 19.68
CA ASP A 168 -16.54 -5.10 19.70
C ASP A 168 -15.92 -3.71 19.52
N ALA A 169 -16.74 -2.74 19.12
CA ALA A 169 -16.32 -1.34 18.99
C ALA A 169 -15.76 -0.76 20.32
N LYS A 170 -16.25 -1.23 21.47
CA LYS A 170 -15.73 -0.85 22.79
C LYS A 170 -14.30 -1.35 23.01
N ALA A 171 -14.05 -2.63 22.72
CA ALA A 171 -12.70 -3.20 22.82
C ALA A 171 -11.72 -2.56 21.82
N GLN A 172 -12.20 -2.18 20.63
CA GLN A 172 -11.41 -1.42 19.65
C GLN A 172 -11.06 -0.03 20.20
N PHE A 173 -12.03 0.68 20.79
CA PHE A 173 -11.81 2.01 21.36
C PHE A 173 -10.84 1.99 22.54
N GLU A 174 -11.00 1.04 23.47
CA GLU A 174 -10.10 0.87 24.62
C GLU A 174 -8.66 0.59 24.17
N TYR A 175 -8.50 -0.25 23.15
CA TYR A 175 -7.18 -0.49 22.55
C TYR A 175 -6.59 0.79 21.95
N VAL A 176 -7.35 1.54 21.14
CA VAL A 176 -6.86 2.80 20.55
C VAL A 176 -6.51 3.83 21.64
N LYS A 177 -7.31 3.91 22.71
CA LYS A 177 -7.02 4.76 23.88
C LYS A 177 -5.69 4.38 24.53
N SER A 178 -5.37 3.08 24.63
CA SER A 178 -4.12 2.61 25.24
C SER A 178 -2.85 2.94 24.44
N ILE A 179 -2.98 3.06 23.12
CA ILE A 179 -1.87 3.38 22.19
C ILE A 179 -1.88 4.85 21.74
N LEU A 180 -2.85 5.65 22.20
CA LEU A 180 -2.99 7.04 21.83
C LEU A 180 -1.74 7.85 22.25
N GLY A 181 -1.17 8.61 21.32
CA GLY A 181 0.06 9.38 21.54
C GLY A 181 1.35 8.57 21.47
N LYS A 182 1.28 7.24 21.41
CA LYS A 182 2.47 6.37 21.30
C LYS A 182 2.90 6.20 19.84
N GLU A 183 4.16 5.83 19.68
CA GLU A 183 4.73 5.41 18.41
C GLU A 183 4.60 3.90 18.25
N MET A 184 4.08 3.46 17.11
CA MET A 184 3.92 2.07 16.74
C MET A 184 4.96 1.71 15.69
N LYS A 185 5.64 0.58 15.89
CA LYS A 185 6.60 0.03 14.92
C LYS A 185 5.93 -0.99 14.02
N ALA A 186 6.57 -1.27 12.87
CA ALA A 186 6.08 -2.29 11.96
C ALA A 186 6.08 -3.70 12.60
N SER A 187 7.04 -3.97 13.50
CA SER A 187 7.16 -5.23 14.27
C SER A 187 5.98 -5.50 15.19
N ASP A 188 5.26 -4.46 15.61
CA ASP A 188 4.13 -4.60 16.53
C ASP A 188 2.85 -5.04 15.79
N ILE A 189 2.84 -4.90 14.47
CA ILE A 189 1.68 -5.19 13.59
C ILE A 189 1.91 -6.42 12.74
N PHE A 190 3.08 -6.51 12.10
CA PHE A 190 3.41 -7.56 11.14
C PHE A 190 4.46 -8.52 11.68
N GLN A 191 4.47 -9.72 11.12
CA GLN A 191 5.43 -10.77 11.44
C GLN A 191 6.24 -11.17 10.20
N ASN A 192 7.47 -11.64 10.41
CA ASN A 192 8.30 -12.17 9.33
C ASN A 192 7.62 -13.38 8.66
N GLY A 193 7.67 -13.42 7.32
CA GLY A 193 7.01 -14.48 6.54
C GLY A 193 5.53 -14.29 6.31
N GLN A 194 4.89 -13.33 6.98
CA GLN A 194 3.47 -13.02 6.78
C GLN A 194 3.23 -12.44 5.37
N ASN A 195 2.07 -12.76 4.78
CA ASN A 195 1.59 -12.08 3.58
C ASN A 195 0.92 -10.75 3.94
N ILE A 196 1.16 -9.71 3.15
CA ILE A 196 0.54 -8.40 3.29
C ILE A 196 -0.04 -7.93 1.95
N ASP A 197 -1.04 -7.05 2.04
CA ASP A 197 -1.55 -6.32 0.87
C ASP A 197 -0.93 -4.93 0.83
N VAL A 198 -0.42 -4.55 -0.33
CA VAL A 198 0.34 -3.32 -0.51
C VAL A 198 -0.41 -2.34 -1.41
N PHE A 199 -0.60 -1.13 -0.92
CA PHE A 199 -1.36 -0.06 -1.55
C PHE A 199 -0.42 1.08 -1.92
N GLY A 200 -0.51 1.54 -3.17
CA GLY A 200 0.31 2.66 -3.60
C GLY A 200 -0.20 3.33 -4.87
N ILE A 201 0.36 4.51 -5.13
CA ILE A 201 0.19 5.20 -6.40
C ILE A 201 1.31 4.78 -7.34
N THR A 202 0.93 4.24 -8.49
CA THR A 202 1.87 3.76 -9.52
C THR A 202 2.71 4.91 -10.11
N ARG A 203 3.87 4.59 -10.70
CA ARG A 203 4.71 5.57 -11.41
C ARG A 203 3.91 6.28 -12.52
N GLY A 204 3.94 7.60 -12.54
CA GLY A 204 3.34 8.39 -13.61
C GLY A 204 4.15 8.29 -14.91
N LYS A 205 3.44 8.21 -16.05
CA LYS A 205 4.05 8.19 -17.39
C LYS A 205 3.43 9.21 -18.36
N GLY A 206 2.56 10.09 -17.86
CA GLY A 206 1.92 11.14 -18.66
C GLY A 206 0.85 10.62 -19.63
N VAL A 207 0.61 11.39 -20.69
CA VAL A 207 -0.31 11.05 -21.77
C VAL A 207 0.38 10.10 -22.75
N GLU A 208 -0.24 8.95 -22.98
CA GLU A 208 0.33 7.87 -23.79
C GLU A 208 -0.66 7.39 -24.84
N GLY A 209 -0.13 6.95 -25.98
CA GLY A 209 -0.90 6.41 -27.09
C GLY A 209 -1.49 5.02 -26.80
N PRO A 210 -2.44 4.54 -27.64
CA PRO A 210 -3.11 3.26 -27.43
C PRO A 210 -2.16 2.04 -27.34
N ILE A 211 -1.01 2.08 -28.02
CA ILE A 211 -0.04 0.98 -27.99
C ILE A 211 0.59 0.82 -26.61
N THR A 212 1.21 1.88 -26.08
CA THR A 212 1.91 1.83 -24.78
C THR A 212 0.95 1.82 -23.60
N ARG A 213 -0.27 2.37 -23.78
CA ARG A 213 -1.32 2.44 -22.75
C ARG A 213 -2.15 1.15 -22.64
N PHE A 214 -2.45 0.48 -23.75
CA PHE A 214 -3.32 -0.72 -23.78
C PHE A 214 -2.66 -1.98 -24.34
N GLY A 215 -1.46 -1.90 -24.93
CA GLY A 215 -0.80 -3.05 -25.57
C GLY A 215 -1.43 -3.44 -26.90
N VAL A 216 -2.00 -2.47 -27.64
CA VAL A 216 -2.56 -2.72 -28.99
C VAL A 216 -1.42 -2.94 -29.99
N LYS A 217 -1.61 -3.85 -30.96
CA LYS A 217 -0.65 -4.08 -32.05
C LYS A 217 -0.52 -2.82 -32.91
N ARG A 218 0.70 -2.46 -33.30
CA ARG A 218 0.93 -1.34 -34.23
C ARG A 218 0.40 -1.68 -35.63
N LYS A 219 0.08 -0.67 -36.43
CA LYS A 219 -0.21 -0.85 -37.86
C LYS A 219 1.06 -1.21 -38.64
N GLN A 220 0.91 -1.56 -39.91
CA GLN A 220 2.04 -1.83 -40.81
C GLN A 220 2.89 -0.56 -40.98
N HIS A 221 4.20 -0.73 -41.22
CA HIS A 221 5.14 0.39 -41.34
C HIS A 221 4.82 1.32 -42.53
N LYS A 222 4.19 0.80 -43.60
CA LYS A 222 3.74 1.58 -44.77
C LYS A 222 2.39 2.29 -44.60
N SER A 223 1.79 2.25 -43.40
CA SER A 223 0.49 2.88 -43.16
C SER A 223 0.59 4.40 -43.25
N ARG A 224 -0.26 5.04 -44.06
CA ARG A 224 -0.32 6.50 -44.18
C ARG A 224 -0.78 7.16 -42.86
N LYS A 225 -0.28 8.37 -42.59
CA LYS A 225 -0.55 9.24 -41.42
C LYS A 225 -0.07 8.71 -40.07
N SER A 226 -0.46 7.51 -39.64
CA SER A 226 -0.06 6.99 -38.33
C SER A 226 0.14 5.48 -38.32
N VAL A 227 1.29 5.06 -37.79
CA VAL A 227 1.60 3.65 -37.51
C VAL A 227 1.19 3.27 -36.09
N ARG A 228 1.16 4.27 -35.18
CA ARG A 228 1.00 4.08 -33.73
C ARG A 228 -0.44 4.30 -33.20
N ALA A 229 -1.43 3.90 -33.98
CA ALA A 229 -2.85 4.09 -33.67
C ALA A 229 -3.66 2.79 -33.78
N VAL A 230 -4.89 2.79 -33.26
CA VAL A 230 -5.83 1.68 -33.48
C VAL A 230 -6.32 1.68 -34.93
N GLY A 231 -6.54 0.49 -35.50
CA GLY A 231 -7.05 0.29 -36.85
C GLY A 231 -8.46 0.87 -37.04
N THR A 232 -9.41 0.38 -36.26
CA THR A 232 -10.81 0.80 -36.25
C THR A 232 -11.23 1.22 -34.84
N LEU A 233 -12.11 2.23 -34.73
CA LEU A 233 -12.68 2.68 -33.46
C LEU A 233 -13.99 1.97 -33.11
N GLY A 234 -14.70 1.42 -34.09
CA GLY A 234 -16.01 0.78 -33.89
C GLY A 234 -16.72 0.51 -35.22
N PRO A 235 -17.87 -0.19 -35.18
CA PRO A 235 -18.77 -0.34 -36.32
C PRO A 235 -19.52 0.98 -36.63
N ILE A 236 -20.28 0.99 -37.73
CA ILE A 236 -21.13 2.13 -38.12
C ILE A 236 -22.28 2.32 -37.13
N SER A 237 -22.95 1.23 -36.74
CA SER A 237 -23.98 1.21 -35.71
C SER A 237 -23.49 0.39 -34.50
N PRO A 238 -23.55 0.93 -33.27
CA PRO A 238 -24.10 2.24 -32.91
C PRO A 238 -23.17 3.39 -33.30
N ALA A 239 -23.76 4.55 -33.62
CA ALA A 239 -23.06 5.75 -34.08
C ALA A 239 -22.31 6.51 -32.95
N VAL A 240 -21.70 5.77 -32.02
CA VAL A 240 -20.94 6.31 -30.89
C VAL A 240 -19.68 5.49 -30.68
N VAL A 241 -18.59 6.16 -30.28
CA VAL A 241 -17.37 5.45 -29.90
C VAL A 241 -17.57 4.85 -28.52
N MET A 242 -17.66 3.52 -28.46
CA MET A 242 -17.81 2.80 -27.20
C MET A 242 -16.69 3.15 -26.23
N TYR A 243 -17.05 3.35 -24.96
CA TYR A 243 -16.06 3.65 -23.92
C TYR A 243 -14.95 2.59 -23.90
N THR A 244 -15.28 1.33 -24.16
CA THR A 244 -14.36 0.19 -24.11
C THR A 244 -13.19 0.29 -25.10
N VAL A 245 -13.26 1.12 -26.13
CA VAL A 245 -12.21 1.27 -27.15
C VAL A 245 -10.90 1.77 -26.53
N ALA A 246 -9.77 1.26 -27.01
CA ALA A 246 -8.45 1.70 -26.59
C ALA A 246 -8.13 3.08 -27.18
N ARG A 247 -7.98 4.08 -26.32
CA ARG A 247 -7.73 5.47 -26.73
C ARG A 247 -6.47 6.02 -26.06
N GLN A 248 -5.92 7.10 -26.60
CA GLN A 248 -4.85 7.84 -25.93
C GLN A 248 -5.32 8.43 -24.59
N GLY A 249 -4.40 8.70 -23.70
CA GLY A 249 -4.68 9.40 -22.44
C GLY A 249 -3.71 9.02 -21.33
N GLN A 250 -4.04 9.37 -20.09
CA GLN A 250 -3.18 9.14 -18.94
C GLN A 250 -2.77 7.67 -18.79
N ARG A 251 -1.47 7.44 -18.56
CA ARG A 251 -0.87 6.17 -18.17
C ARG A 251 -0.07 6.32 -16.87
N GLY A 252 -0.34 5.43 -15.93
CA GLY A 252 0.32 5.47 -14.62
C GLY A 252 -0.20 6.61 -13.75
N PHE A 253 0.34 6.73 -12.54
CA PHE A 253 -0.23 7.57 -11.48
C PHE A 253 -1.66 7.15 -11.11
N HIS A 254 -1.94 5.85 -11.20
CA HIS A 254 -3.19 5.25 -10.72
C HIS A 254 -2.98 4.64 -9.35
N GLN A 255 -4.01 4.64 -8.50
CA GLN A 255 -4.02 3.86 -7.26
C GLN A 255 -4.15 2.37 -7.58
N ARG A 256 -3.27 1.54 -7.02
CA ARG A 256 -3.33 0.07 -7.15
C ARG A 256 -3.08 -0.59 -5.81
N THR A 257 -3.61 -1.80 -5.71
CA THR A 257 -3.39 -2.72 -4.60
C THR A 257 -2.75 -3.97 -5.19
N GLU A 258 -1.62 -4.37 -4.63
CA GLU A 258 -1.00 -5.65 -4.90
C GLU A 258 -1.19 -6.54 -3.68
N TYR A 259 -1.85 -7.67 -3.89
CA TYR A 259 -2.21 -8.60 -2.82
C TYR A 259 -1.10 -9.63 -2.57
N ASN A 260 -1.13 -10.24 -1.39
CA ASN A 260 -0.34 -11.45 -1.06
C ASN A 260 1.17 -11.29 -1.26
N LYS A 261 1.69 -10.14 -0.85
CA LYS A 261 3.13 -9.90 -0.87
C LYS A 261 3.74 -10.47 0.41
N ARG A 262 4.66 -11.41 0.29
CA ARG A 262 5.32 -12.02 1.45
C ARG A 262 6.40 -11.10 2.00
N ILE A 263 6.41 -10.90 3.31
CA ILE A 263 7.50 -10.26 4.03
C ILE A 263 8.67 -11.24 4.13
N LEU A 264 9.84 -10.86 3.61
CA LEU A 264 11.05 -11.67 3.64
C LEU A 264 11.92 -11.31 4.85
N ILE A 265 12.09 -10.02 5.12
CA ILE A 265 12.92 -9.51 6.22
C ILE A 265 12.18 -8.35 6.86
N MET A 266 12.13 -8.33 8.18
CA MET A 266 11.86 -7.15 8.99
C MET A 266 13.02 -7.02 9.97
N SER A 267 13.73 -5.91 9.88
CA SER A 267 14.86 -5.63 10.74
C SER A 267 15.01 -4.13 10.93
N ASN A 268 16.03 -3.76 11.71
CA ASN A 268 16.46 -2.39 11.90
C ASN A 268 17.94 -2.30 11.49
N THR A 269 18.29 -1.24 10.78
CA THR A 269 19.66 -1.00 10.30
C THR A 269 20.71 -0.96 11.40
N GLU A 270 20.34 -0.59 12.64
CA GLU A 270 21.25 -0.59 13.79
C GLU A 270 21.61 -2.01 14.24
N LYS A 271 20.64 -2.95 14.16
CA LYS A 271 20.85 -4.36 14.49
C LYS A 271 21.61 -5.10 13.38
N ASP A 272 21.36 -4.71 12.14
CA ASP A 272 22.09 -5.27 10.99
C ASP A 272 23.58 -4.94 11.02
N GLY A 273 24.02 -3.87 11.69
CA GLY A 273 25.45 -3.58 11.84
C GLY A 273 26.24 -4.65 12.61
N GLN A 274 25.56 -5.52 13.35
CA GLN A 274 26.14 -6.66 14.06
C GLN A 274 26.07 -7.97 13.25
N GLN A 275 25.29 -8.00 12.17
CA GLN A 275 25.17 -9.13 11.25
C GLN A 275 25.88 -8.79 9.94
N GLN A 276 26.54 -9.76 9.32
CA GLN A 276 27.52 -9.54 8.24
C GLN A 276 26.99 -8.90 6.94
N SER A 277 25.69 -8.65 6.80
CA SER A 277 25.08 -8.11 5.56
C SER A 277 24.23 -6.86 5.81
N SER A 278 24.76 -5.69 5.48
CA SER A 278 23.99 -4.43 5.48
C SER A 278 22.96 -4.42 4.34
N ILE A 279 21.76 -3.90 4.61
CA ILE A 279 20.71 -3.71 3.60
C ILE A 279 21.03 -2.60 2.59
N ASN A 280 21.90 -1.65 2.97
CA ASN A 280 22.20 -0.47 2.15
C ASN A 280 23.33 -0.78 1.16
N PRO A 281 23.16 -0.47 -0.14
CA PRO A 281 24.24 -0.59 -1.10
C PRO A 281 25.36 0.40 -0.79
N THR A 282 26.54 0.16 -1.36
CA THR A 282 27.63 1.15 -1.36
C THR A 282 27.13 2.46 -2.00
N GLY A 283 27.11 3.55 -1.23
CA GLY A 283 26.56 4.85 -1.66
C GLY A 283 25.04 5.01 -1.49
N GLY A 284 24.33 3.99 -0.99
CA GLY A 284 22.90 4.00 -0.70
C GLY A 284 22.00 3.81 -1.92
N PHE A 285 20.69 3.76 -1.69
CA PHE A 285 19.71 3.53 -2.75
C PHE A 285 19.56 4.74 -3.69
N LYS A 286 19.58 4.48 -5.00
CA LYS A 286 19.41 5.52 -6.03
C LYS A 286 18.16 6.38 -5.78
N HIS A 287 18.36 7.70 -5.72
CA HIS A 287 17.35 8.72 -5.43
C HIS A 287 16.70 8.67 -4.04
N PHE A 288 17.04 7.71 -3.19
CA PHE A 288 16.53 7.60 -1.83
C PHE A 288 17.59 7.98 -0.79
N GLY A 289 18.81 7.43 -0.94
CA GLY A 289 19.89 7.52 0.04
C GLY A 289 19.96 6.27 0.91
N LEU A 290 20.51 6.42 2.11
CA LEU A 290 20.59 5.34 3.09
C LEU A 290 19.24 5.14 3.77
N VAL A 291 18.79 3.89 3.87
CA VAL A 291 17.72 3.50 4.80
C VAL A 291 18.30 3.59 6.21
N LYS A 292 17.54 4.18 7.14
CA LYS A 292 17.88 4.31 8.56
C LYS A 292 16.68 3.86 9.39
N GLY A 293 16.94 3.12 10.47
CA GLY A 293 15.92 2.60 11.38
C GLY A 293 15.23 1.35 10.86
N ASP A 294 13.95 1.19 11.19
CA ASP A 294 13.16 0.01 10.86
C ASP A 294 12.82 -0.04 9.36
N TYR A 295 12.91 -1.23 8.77
CA TYR A 295 12.52 -1.48 7.39
C TYR A 295 11.88 -2.85 7.19
N ILE A 296 11.13 -2.97 6.10
CA ILE A 296 10.53 -4.22 5.63
C ILE A 296 11.02 -4.51 4.22
N VAL A 297 11.46 -5.74 3.98
CA VAL A 297 11.76 -6.25 2.65
C VAL A 297 10.63 -7.16 2.20
N VAL A 298 9.97 -6.75 1.12
CA VAL A 298 8.80 -7.44 0.59
C VAL A 298 9.16 -8.15 -0.70
N ARG A 299 8.68 -9.38 -0.87
CA ARG A 299 8.88 -10.17 -2.10
C ARG A 299 8.26 -9.49 -3.32
N GLY A 300 9.06 -9.34 -4.36
CA GLY A 300 8.68 -8.78 -5.65
C GLY A 300 8.72 -7.26 -5.69
N SER A 301 8.08 -6.70 -6.71
CA SER A 301 7.92 -5.26 -6.87
C SER A 301 6.74 -4.72 -6.06
N VAL A 302 6.78 -3.42 -5.79
CA VAL A 302 5.71 -2.66 -5.11
C VAL A 302 5.34 -1.42 -5.94
N PRO A 303 4.07 -0.97 -5.96
CA PRO A 303 3.67 0.19 -6.73
C PRO A 303 4.45 1.47 -6.38
N GLY A 304 4.76 2.26 -7.41
CA GLY A 304 5.32 3.59 -7.25
C GLY A 304 6.84 3.67 -7.45
N VAL A 305 7.34 4.90 -7.33
CA VAL A 305 8.77 5.26 -7.43
C VAL A 305 9.40 5.31 -6.03
N PRO A 306 10.73 5.36 -5.89
CA PRO A 306 11.39 5.66 -4.62
C PRO A 306 10.80 6.92 -3.95
N LYS A 307 10.87 6.99 -2.61
CA LYS A 307 10.30 8.04 -1.74
C LYS A 307 8.76 8.11 -1.72
N ARG A 308 8.05 7.22 -2.41
CA ARG A 308 6.57 7.20 -2.41
C ARG A 308 6.06 6.53 -1.13
N LEU A 309 5.01 7.11 -0.53
CA LEU A 309 4.25 6.45 0.53
C LEU A 309 3.60 5.18 0.00
N ILE A 310 3.81 4.10 0.73
CA ILE A 310 3.18 2.80 0.55
C ILE A 310 2.42 2.50 1.82
N LYS A 311 1.13 2.16 1.70
CA LYS A 311 0.37 1.62 2.81
C LYS A 311 0.32 0.11 2.71
N MET A 312 0.40 -0.56 3.84
CA MET A 312 0.38 -2.00 3.97
C MET A 312 -0.77 -2.34 4.92
N ARG A 313 -1.45 -3.45 4.66
CA ARG A 313 -2.43 -4.01 5.61
C ARG A 313 -2.27 -5.52 5.66
N HIS A 314 -2.88 -6.10 6.69
CA HIS A 314 -3.13 -7.53 6.72
C HIS A 314 -3.85 -8.01 5.44
N PRO A 315 -3.56 -9.23 4.99
CA PRO A 315 -4.04 -9.72 3.72
C PRO A 315 -5.55 -9.96 3.81
N ILE A 316 -6.31 -9.46 2.84
CA ILE A 316 -7.74 -9.77 2.75
C ILE A 316 -8.01 -11.09 2.03
N ARG A 317 -7.04 -11.54 1.21
CA ARG A 317 -7.13 -12.78 0.43
C ARG A 317 -6.15 -13.79 1.01
N ASN A 318 -6.59 -15.02 1.19
CA ASN A 318 -5.74 -16.17 1.51
C ASN A 318 -4.86 -16.00 2.77
N LEU A 319 -5.49 -16.14 3.94
CA LEU A 319 -4.78 -16.24 5.22
C LEU A 319 -4.19 -17.66 5.35
N PRO A 320 -2.85 -17.82 5.30
CA PRO A 320 -2.26 -19.12 5.59
C PRO A 320 -2.55 -19.48 7.05
N LYS A 321 -2.91 -20.75 7.32
CA LYS A 321 -3.21 -21.22 8.68
C LYS A 321 -2.03 -21.04 9.65
N LYS A 322 -0.81 -21.05 9.12
CA LYS A 322 0.43 -20.84 9.87
C LYS A 322 1.35 -19.93 9.06
N VAL A 323 1.92 -18.92 9.73
CA VAL A 323 2.99 -18.10 9.16
C VAL A 323 4.30 -18.86 9.36
N GLN A 324 5.00 -19.12 8.27
CA GLN A 324 6.33 -19.72 8.30
C GLN A 324 7.37 -18.62 8.07
N GLU A 325 8.35 -18.54 8.95
CA GLU A 325 9.44 -17.59 8.80
C GLU A 325 10.36 -18.01 7.63
N PRO A 326 10.65 -17.08 6.71
CA PRO A 326 11.48 -17.38 5.55
C PRO A 326 12.93 -17.54 6.00
N LYS A 327 13.57 -18.63 5.57
CA LYS A 327 15.01 -18.82 5.77
C LYS A 327 15.77 -17.98 4.76
N VAL A 328 16.30 -16.85 5.21
CA VAL A 328 17.13 -15.94 4.41
C VAL A 328 18.58 -16.40 4.49
N LEU A 329 19.21 -16.61 3.34
CA LEU A 329 20.62 -17.00 3.25
C LEU A 329 21.51 -15.78 3.03
N GLU A 330 21.13 -14.92 2.09
CA GLU A 330 21.94 -13.77 1.70
C GLU A 330 21.07 -12.63 1.18
N VAL A 331 21.50 -11.40 1.48
CA VAL A 331 20.93 -10.18 0.91
C VAL A 331 21.89 -9.65 -0.15
N VAL A 332 21.46 -9.73 -1.42
CA VAL A 332 22.26 -9.28 -2.55
C VAL A 332 21.86 -7.85 -2.89
N VAL A 333 22.73 -6.92 -2.49
CA VAL A 333 22.55 -5.49 -2.70
C VAL A 333 23.44 -5.05 -3.87
N GLN A 334 22.82 -4.50 -4.93
CA GLN A 334 23.49 -3.93 -6.10
C GLN A 334 23.58 -2.40 -5.99
#